data_AF-A0A926P1W3-F1
#
_entry.id   AF-A0A926P1W3-F1
#
_cell.length_a   1.000
_cell.length_b   1.000
_cell.length_c   1.000
_cell.angle_alpha   90.00
_cell.angle_beta   90.00
_cell.angle_gamma   90.00
#
_symmetry.space_group_name_H-M   'P 1'
#
loop_
_entity.id
_entity.type
_entity.pdbx_description
1 polymer ?
#
loop_
_entity_poly.entity_id
_entity_poly.type
_entity_poly.pdbx_seq_one_letter_code
_entity_poly.pdbx_strand_id
1 'polypeptide(L)'
;IDQGLALFFPAPHSYTGEDVLELQAHGGPVVLQLLLARCLEAAAQASVPEGRPRLPGLRLAQPGEFTERAFLNDKIDLAQAEAIADLIDASTEAAARSASRSLAGAFSGEIHKLRDALIHLRMLVEATLDFPEEEIDFLRKSDAGG
;
A
#
# COMPACT_ATOMS: atom_id res chain seq x y z
N ILE A 1 15.85 -28.61 4.98
CA ILE A 1 15.29 -28.44 3.62
C ILE A 1 16.35 -27.78 2.76
N ASP A 2 16.84 -26.62 3.19
CA ASP A 2 17.85 -25.84 2.48
C ASP A 2 18.71 -25.06 3.49
N GLN A 3 19.78 -24.41 3.03
CA GLN A 3 20.53 -23.37 3.73
C GLN A 3 20.27 -22.02 3.05
N GLY A 4 19.80 -21.03 3.82
CA GLY A 4 19.35 -19.75 3.28
C GLY A 4 19.36 -18.64 4.32
N LEU A 5 18.73 -17.52 3.98
CA LEU A 5 18.60 -16.33 4.84
C LEU A 5 17.15 -16.15 5.28
N ALA A 6 16.95 -15.77 6.53
CA ALA A 6 15.65 -15.36 7.03
C ALA A 6 15.71 -13.87 7.41
N LEU A 7 14.77 -13.08 6.90
CA LEU A 7 14.62 -11.66 7.23
C LEU A 7 13.29 -11.46 7.94
N PHE A 8 13.32 -10.91 9.15
CA PHE A 8 12.11 -10.60 9.91
C PHE A 8 11.89 -9.09 9.98
N PHE A 9 10.71 -8.67 9.53
CA PHE A 9 10.24 -7.29 9.55
C PHE A 9 9.10 -7.18 10.56
N PRO A 10 9.37 -6.69 11.79
CA PRO A 10 8.31 -6.49 12.78
C PRO A 10 7.36 -5.37 12.35
N ALA A 11 6.07 -5.54 12.61
CA ALA A 11 5.07 -4.49 12.44
C ALA A 11 5.43 -3.24 13.27
N PRO A 12 5.15 -2.02 12.78
CA PRO A 12 4.54 -1.69 11.48
C PRO A 12 5.59 -1.50 10.35
N HIS A 13 6.84 -1.93 10.56
CA HIS A 13 7.99 -1.63 9.71
C HIS A 13 8.24 -2.69 8.63
N SER A 14 7.17 -3.20 8.04
CA SER A 14 7.19 -4.12 6.91
C SER A 14 6.45 -3.52 5.70
N TYR A 15 6.53 -4.21 4.57
CA TYR A 15 5.81 -3.83 3.35
C TYR A 15 4.29 -3.80 3.56
N THR A 16 3.71 -4.86 4.15
CA THR A 16 2.26 -4.93 4.41
C THR A 16 1.84 -4.13 5.63
N GLY A 17 2.77 -3.74 6.51
CA GLY A 17 2.46 -3.17 7.82
C GLY A 17 2.21 -4.22 8.92
N GLU A 18 2.14 -5.51 8.56
CA GLU A 18 2.02 -6.64 9.49
C GLU A 18 3.40 -7.24 9.83
N ASP A 19 3.48 -8.20 10.76
CA ASP A 19 4.71 -8.97 10.94
C ASP A 19 4.99 -9.80 9.68
N VAL A 20 6.17 -9.62 9.06
CA VAL A 20 6.56 -10.33 7.84
C VAL A 20 7.87 -11.09 8.06
N LEU A 21 7.88 -12.37 7.69
CA LEU A 21 9.08 -13.20 7.64
C LEU A 21 9.35 -13.61 6.19
N GLU A 22 10.48 -13.17 5.64
CA GLU A 22 10.94 -13.59 4.32
C GLU A 22 11.98 -14.71 4.46
N LEU A 23 11.76 -15.83 3.76
CA LEU A 23 12.68 -16.96 3.71
C LEU A 23 13.32 -17.01 2.32
N GLN A 24 14.59 -16.64 2.24
CA GLN A 24 15.39 -16.65 1.02
C GLN A 24 16.12 -17.99 0.92
N ALA A 25 15.81 -18.76 -0.11
CA ALA A 25 16.34 -20.09 -0.37
C ALA A 25 16.92 -20.17 -1.80
N HIS A 26 17.64 -21.26 -2.09
CA HIS A 26 18.12 -21.52 -3.44
C HIS A 26 16.94 -21.60 -4.43
N GLY A 27 17.05 -20.93 -5.57
CA GLY A 27 15.96 -20.70 -6.54
C GLY A 27 15.46 -21.92 -7.32
N GLY A 28 15.82 -23.15 -6.91
CA GLY A 28 15.34 -24.37 -7.52
C GLY A 28 13.83 -24.54 -7.28
N PRO A 29 12.99 -24.71 -8.32
CA PRO A 29 11.53 -24.79 -8.15
C PRO A 29 11.07 -25.84 -7.13
N VAL A 30 11.72 -27.01 -7.10
CA VAL A 30 11.44 -28.09 -6.15
C VAL A 30 11.75 -27.66 -4.70
N VAL A 31 12.86 -26.96 -4.48
CA VAL A 31 13.27 -26.49 -3.14
C VAL A 31 12.27 -25.46 -2.63
N LEU A 32 11.85 -24.52 -3.46
CA LEU A 32 10.87 -23.49 -3.11
C LEU A 32 9.49 -24.09 -2.80
N GLN A 33 9.04 -25.09 -3.57
CA GLN A 33 7.78 -25.79 -3.30
C GLN A 33 7.82 -26.58 -1.98
N LEU A 34 8.94 -27.27 -1.70
CA LEU A 34 9.15 -27.97 -0.43
C LEU A 34 9.16 -27.00 0.75
N LEU A 35 9.81 -25.83 0.60
CA LEU A 35 9.85 -24.81 1.63
C LEU A 35 8.45 -24.26 1.92
N LEU A 36 7.67 -23.92 0.89
CA LEU A 36 6.29 -23.44 1.02
C LEU A 36 5.38 -24.46 1.70
N ALA A 37 5.42 -25.71 1.27
CA ALA A 37 4.64 -26.80 1.88
C ALA A 37 5.00 -26.95 3.37
N ARG A 38 6.28 -26.90 3.70
CA ARG A 38 6.76 -27.01 5.07
C ARG A 38 6.39 -25.82 5.95
N CYS A 39 6.26 -24.61 5.39
CA CYS A 39 5.73 -23.45 6.11
C CYS A 39 4.24 -23.66 6.47
N LEU A 40 3.43 -24.11 5.51
CA LEU A 40 2.01 -24.40 5.74
C LEU A 40 1.80 -25.51 6.78
N GLU A 41 2.59 -26.59 6.67
CA GLU A 41 2.55 -27.69 7.64
C GLU A 41 3.00 -27.25 9.05
N ALA A 42 4.04 -26.42 9.15
CA ALA A 42 4.49 -25.88 10.43
C ALA A 42 3.47 -24.93 11.06
N ALA A 43 2.79 -24.11 10.26
CA ALA A 43 1.75 -23.20 10.73
C ALA A 43 0.53 -23.95 11.29
N ALA A 44 0.14 -25.06 10.66
CA ALA A 44 -0.99 -25.88 11.08
C ALA A 44 -0.72 -26.73 12.33
N GLN A 45 0.55 -27.00 12.64
CA GLN A 45 0.91 -27.76 13.85
C GLN A 45 0.43 -27.04 15.11
N ALA A 46 -0.06 -27.81 16.08
CA ALA A 46 -0.50 -27.28 17.35
C ALA A 46 0.67 -26.65 18.12
N SER A 47 0.45 -25.46 18.66
CA SER A 47 1.29 -24.90 19.71
C SER A 47 1.01 -25.65 21.01
N VAL A 48 2.07 -26.06 21.70
CA VAL A 48 1.98 -26.55 23.07
C VAL A 48 2.06 -25.32 23.99
N PRO A 49 1.15 -25.12 24.96
CA PRO A 49 0.17 -26.06 25.50
C PRO A 49 -1.28 -25.89 24.99
N GLU A 50 -1.54 -24.87 24.17
CA GLU A 50 -2.90 -24.38 23.88
C GLU A 50 -3.65 -25.17 22.79
N GLY A 51 -2.99 -26.11 22.11
CA GLY A 51 -3.62 -26.99 21.11
C GLY A 51 -4.07 -26.28 19.82
N ARG A 52 -3.82 -24.97 19.69
CA ARG A 52 -4.18 -24.15 18.52
C ARG A 52 -3.07 -24.15 17.47
N PRO A 53 -3.36 -23.94 16.17
CA PRO A 53 -2.32 -23.77 15.16
C PRO A 53 -1.29 -22.70 15.55
N ARG A 54 -0.01 -22.92 15.25
CA ARG A 54 1.07 -21.96 15.54
C ARG A 54 0.87 -20.62 14.86
N LEU A 55 0.39 -20.63 13.61
CA LEU A 55 0.08 -19.43 12.83
C LEU A 55 -1.34 -19.56 12.26
N PRO A 56 -2.38 -19.29 13.08
CA PRO A 56 -3.75 -19.34 12.61
C PRO A 56 -3.94 -18.29 11.51
N GLY A 57 -4.35 -18.72 10.32
CA GLY A 57 -4.56 -17.84 9.18
C GLY A 57 -3.44 -17.84 8.14
N LEU A 58 -2.31 -18.54 8.36
CA LEU A 58 -1.34 -18.75 7.28
C LEU A 58 -2.01 -19.59 6.18
N ARG A 59 -2.07 -19.01 4.98
CA ARG A 59 -2.57 -19.65 3.76
C ARG A 59 -1.78 -19.13 2.56
N LEU A 60 -1.99 -19.75 1.41
CA LEU A 60 -1.52 -19.18 0.15
C LEU A 60 -2.16 -17.80 -0.06
N ALA A 61 -1.32 -16.85 -0.45
CA ALA A 61 -1.75 -15.50 -0.81
C ALA A 61 -2.52 -15.54 -2.14
N GLN A 62 -3.54 -14.69 -2.25
CA GLN A 62 -4.22 -14.39 -3.50
C GLN A 62 -3.36 -13.45 -4.37
N PRO A 63 -3.63 -13.35 -5.68
CA PRO A 63 -2.94 -12.39 -6.54
C PRO A 63 -3.05 -10.96 -5.98
N GLY A 64 -1.91 -10.28 -5.84
CA GLY A 64 -1.85 -8.90 -5.34
C GLY A 64 -2.06 -8.72 -3.84
N GLU A 65 -2.35 -9.78 -3.07
CA GLU A 65 -2.80 -9.66 -1.68
C GLU A 65 -1.80 -8.96 -0.75
N PHE A 66 -0.49 -9.11 -0.97
CA PHE A 66 0.52 -8.38 -0.20
C PHE A 66 0.40 -6.86 -0.40
N THR A 67 0.21 -6.42 -1.65
CA THR A 67 0.03 -5.01 -1.98
C THR A 67 -1.32 -4.49 -1.52
N GLU A 68 -2.38 -5.31 -1.64
CA GLU A 68 -3.70 -5.00 -1.10
C GLU A 68 -3.63 -4.74 0.42
N ARG A 69 -2.96 -5.62 1.17
CA ARG A 69 -2.76 -5.44 2.62
C ARG A 69 -1.96 -4.19 2.94
N ALA A 70 -0.92 -3.88 2.16
CA ALA A 70 -0.16 -2.63 2.33
C ALA A 70 -1.06 -1.40 2.14
N PHE A 71 -1.95 -1.41 1.15
CA PHE A 71 -2.95 -0.36 0.95
C PHE A 71 -3.94 -0.28 2.12
N LEU A 72 -4.52 -1.41 2.55
CA LEU A 72 -5.48 -1.47 3.66
C LEU A 72 -4.88 -1.05 5.00
N ASN A 73 -3.57 -1.20 5.18
CA ASN A 73 -2.84 -0.79 6.37
C ASN A 73 -2.18 0.60 6.24
N ASP A 74 -2.67 1.43 5.31
CA ASP A 74 -2.22 2.81 5.09
C ASP A 74 -0.70 2.95 4.83
N LYS A 75 -0.04 1.90 4.32
CA LYS A 75 1.39 1.94 3.97
C LYS A 75 1.63 2.66 2.65
N ILE A 76 0.66 2.56 1.76
CA ILE A 76 0.64 3.13 0.42
C ILE A 76 -0.81 3.52 0.08
N ASP A 77 -0.99 4.49 -0.81
CA ASP A 77 -2.30 4.76 -1.39
C ASP A 77 -2.59 3.88 -2.62
N LEU A 78 -3.80 4.01 -3.19
CA LEU A 78 -4.24 3.20 -4.32
C LEU A 78 -3.40 3.45 -5.58
N ALA A 79 -3.02 4.70 -5.86
CA ALA A 79 -2.21 5.03 -7.04
C ALA A 79 -0.79 4.47 -6.91
N GLN A 80 -0.23 4.46 -5.70
CA GLN A 80 1.03 3.80 -5.40
C GLN A 80 0.93 2.28 -5.56
N ALA A 81 -0.18 1.66 -5.11
CA ALA A 81 -0.43 0.23 -5.29
C ALA A 81 -0.50 -0.18 -6.77
N GLU A 82 -1.22 0.59 -7.60
CA GLU A 82 -1.30 0.39 -9.05
C GLU A 82 0.08 0.56 -9.71
N ALA A 83 0.85 1.56 -9.27
CA ALA A 83 2.19 1.81 -9.79
C ALA A 83 3.18 0.65 -9.57
N ILE A 84 2.93 -0.25 -8.61
CA ILE A 84 3.76 -1.45 -8.41
C ILE A 84 3.55 -2.44 -9.55
N ALA A 85 2.29 -2.66 -9.96
CA ALA A 85 1.99 -3.51 -11.12
C ALA A 85 2.57 -2.90 -12.40
N ASP A 86 2.39 -1.60 -12.61
CA ASP A 86 2.96 -0.88 -13.76
C ASP A 86 4.49 -0.98 -13.82
N LEU A 87 5.16 -0.93 -12.66
CA LEU A 87 6.62 -1.05 -12.59
C LEU A 87 7.10 -2.46 -12.95
N ILE A 88 6.37 -3.50 -12.52
CA ILE A 88 6.67 -4.91 -12.84
C ILE A 88 6.49 -5.16 -14.35
N ASP A 89 5.44 -4.60 -14.95
CA ASP A 89 5.09 -4.80 -16.36
C ASP A 89 5.83 -3.86 -17.33
N ALA A 90 6.59 -2.89 -16.81
CA ALA A 90 7.26 -1.87 -17.62
C ALA A 90 8.29 -2.47 -18.60
N SER A 91 8.02 -2.29 -19.90
CA SER A 91 8.90 -2.73 -21.00
C SER A 91 9.80 -1.63 -21.56
N THR A 92 9.67 -0.39 -21.08
CA THR A 92 10.50 0.75 -21.51
C THR A 92 11.02 1.52 -20.31
N GLU A 93 12.18 2.17 -20.47
CA GLU A 93 12.75 3.04 -19.43
C GLU A 93 11.79 4.17 -19.04
N ALA A 94 11.08 4.75 -20.01
CA ALA A 94 10.10 5.81 -19.77
C ALA A 94 8.94 5.32 -18.90
N ALA A 95 8.40 4.12 -19.17
CA ALA A 95 7.34 3.51 -18.37
C ALA A 95 7.83 3.21 -16.94
N ALA A 96 9.00 2.58 -16.80
CA ALA A 96 9.57 2.26 -15.49
C ALA A 96 9.83 3.53 -14.66
N ARG A 97 10.37 4.60 -15.27
CA ARG A 97 10.56 5.89 -14.61
C ARG A 97 9.24 6.53 -14.21
N SER A 98 8.20 6.40 -15.03
CA SER A 98 6.87 6.94 -14.72
C SER A 98 6.24 6.21 -13.53
N ALA A 99 6.21 4.88 -13.57
CA ALA A 99 5.70 4.04 -12.50
C ALA A 99 6.47 4.27 -11.19
N SER A 100 7.80 4.37 -11.25
CA SER A 100 8.64 4.66 -10.08
C SER A 100 8.31 6.02 -9.44
N ARG A 101 7.99 7.07 -10.22
CA ARG A 101 7.56 8.37 -9.66
C ARG A 101 6.20 8.27 -8.99
N SER A 102 5.24 7.57 -9.60
CA SER A 102 3.92 7.34 -9.00
C SER A 102 4.03 6.54 -7.70
N LEU A 103 4.85 5.47 -7.69
CA LEU A 103 5.15 4.68 -6.51
C LEU A 103 5.78 5.51 -5.38
N ALA A 104 6.62 6.49 -5.71
CA ALA A 104 7.19 7.44 -4.76
C ALA A 104 6.17 8.47 -4.22
N GLY A 105 4.91 8.43 -4.67
CA GLY A 105 3.82 9.30 -4.22
C GLY A 105 3.73 10.64 -4.95
N ALA A 106 4.52 10.86 -6.02
CA ALA A 106 4.52 12.14 -6.74
C ALA A 106 3.14 12.43 -7.38
N PHE A 107 2.51 11.41 -7.97
CA PHE A 107 1.18 11.54 -8.57
C PHE A 107 0.12 11.87 -7.51
N SER A 108 0.12 11.13 -6.40
CA SER A 108 -0.79 11.35 -5.27
C SER A 108 -0.65 12.74 -4.67
N GLY A 109 0.58 13.25 -4.59
CA GLY A 109 0.85 14.62 -4.15
C GLY A 109 0.16 15.68 -5.01
N GLU A 110 0.17 15.52 -6.34
CA GLU A 110 -0.53 16.44 -7.25
C GLU A 110 -2.05 16.34 -7.12
N ILE A 111 -2.58 15.11 -6.99
CA ILE A 111 -4.02 14.90 -6.75
C ILE A 111 -4.46 15.53 -5.42
N HIS A 112 -3.68 15.39 -4.36
CA HIS A 112 -3.98 16.01 -3.06
C HIS A 112 -4.02 17.53 -3.13
N LYS A 113 -3.08 18.17 -3.84
CA LYS A 113 -3.11 19.64 -4.04
C LYS A 113 -4.40 20.09 -4.72
N LEU A 114 -4.82 19.39 -5.78
CA LEU A 114 -6.06 19.70 -6.49
C LEU A 114 -7.28 19.49 -5.60
N ARG A 115 -7.33 18.37 -4.88
CA ARG A 115 -8.41 18.07 -3.92
C ARG A 115 -8.52 19.15 -2.87
N ASP A 116 -7.40 19.59 -2.29
CA ASP A 116 -7.39 20.59 -1.22
C ASP A 116 -7.86 21.96 -1.74
N ALA A 117 -7.49 22.34 -2.97
CA ALA A 117 -8.02 23.52 -3.64
C ALA A 117 -9.55 23.44 -3.86
N LEU A 118 -10.06 22.27 -4.27
CA LEU A 118 -11.50 22.04 -4.45
C LEU A 118 -12.26 22.07 -3.12
N ILE A 119 -11.70 21.50 -2.05
CA ILE A 119 -12.28 21.57 -0.71
C ILE A 119 -12.36 23.03 -0.25
N HIS A 120 -11.29 23.81 -0.47
CA HIS A 120 -11.30 25.22 -0.12
C HIS A 120 -12.33 26.00 -0.92
N LEU A 121 -12.42 25.80 -2.23
CA LEU A 121 -13.45 26.44 -3.06
C LEU A 121 -14.86 26.07 -2.58
N ARG A 122 -15.10 24.79 -2.29
CA ARG A 122 -16.39 24.32 -1.76
C ARG A 122 -16.75 25.01 -0.45
N MET A 123 -15.80 25.11 0.48
CA MET A 123 -16.00 25.81 1.75
C MET A 123 -16.39 27.27 1.54
N LEU A 124 -15.76 27.96 0.59
CA LEU A 124 -16.11 29.34 0.24
C LEU A 124 -17.54 29.45 -0.30
N VAL A 125 -17.93 28.55 -1.21
CA VAL A 125 -19.29 28.52 -1.78
C VAL A 125 -20.32 28.26 -0.68
N GLU A 126 -20.09 27.28 0.18
CA GLU A 126 -20.98 26.95 1.31
C GLU A 126 -21.15 28.16 2.25
N ALA A 127 -20.06 28.84 2.60
CA ALA A 127 -20.12 30.04 3.43
C ALA A 127 -20.95 31.17 2.79
N THR A 128 -20.81 31.41 1.48
CA THR A 128 -21.60 32.44 0.79
C THR A 128 -23.09 32.09 0.69
N LEU A 129 -23.44 30.80 0.66
CA LEU A 129 -24.83 30.35 0.65
C LEU A 129 -25.47 30.45 2.03
N ASP A 130 -24.72 30.11 3.09
CA ASP A 130 -25.22 30.14 4.47
C ASP A 130 -25.36 31.57 5.01
N PHE A 131 -24.53 32.52 4.54
CA PHE A 131 -24.48 33.91 5.03
C PHE A 131 -24.48 34.95 3.89
N PRO A 132 -25.58 35.07 3.13
CA PRO A 132 -25.62 35.91 1.92
C PRO A 132 -25.60 37.43 2.20
N GLU A 133 -25.97 37.85 3.41
CA GLU A 133 -26.03 39.27 3.81
C GLU A 133 -24.74 39.75 4.49
N GLU A 134 -23.84 38.83 4.86
CA GLU A 134 -22.50 39.22 5.28
C GLU A 134 -21.70 39.58 4.03
N GLU A 135 -21.17 40.81 3.96
CA GLU A 135 -20.16 41.18 2.96
C GLU A 135 -18.87 40.39 3.24
N ILE A 136 -18.87 39.14 2.79
CA ILE A 136 -17.72 38.27 2.77
C ILE A 136 -16.78 38.85 1.69
N ASP A 137 -15.94 39.80 2.10
CA ASP A 137 -14.83 40.45 1.36
C ASP A 137 -13.69 39.47 0.98
N PHE A 138 -14.04 38.25 0.54
CA PHE A 138 -13.11 37.14 0.31
C PHE A 138 -12.90 36.83 -1.18
N LEU A 139 -13.90 37.09 -2.04
CA LEU A 139 -13.78 36.87 -3.50
C LEU A 139 -12.74 37.79 -4.17
N ARG A 140 -12.48 38.96 -3.58
CA ARG A 140 -11.45 39.91 -4.06
C ARG A 140 -10.02 39.53 -3.64
N LYS A 141 -9.84 38.68 -2.62
CA LYS A 141 -8.51 38.28 -2.11
C LYS A 141 -8.00 36.97 -2.69
N SER A 142 -8.85 36.17 -3.34
CA SER A 142 -8.50 34.85 -3.87
C SER A 142 -8.26 34.82 -5.39
N ASP A 143 -8.20 35.97 -6.08
CA ASP A 143 -8.02 36.06 -7.54
C ASP A 143 -9.00 35.14 -8.32
N ALA A 144 -10.20 34.90 -7.77
CA ALA A 144 -11.25 34.11 -8.39
C ALA A 144 -12.09 34.93 -9.40
N GLY A 145 -11.50 35.97 -9.98
CA GLY A 145 -12.12 36.78 -11.02
C GLY A 145 -11.50 36.45 -12.36
N GLY A 146 -12.09 35.46 -13.05
CA GLY A 146 -12.03 35.27 -14.52
C GLY A 146 -10.66 35.31 -15.19
#